data_AF-A0A1M5R004-F1
#
_entry.id   AF-A0A1M5R004-F1
#
_cell.length_a   1.000
_cell.length_b   1.000
_cell.length_c   1.000
_cell.angle_alpha   90.00
_cell.angle_beta   90.00
_cell.angle_gamma   90.00
#
_symmetry.space_group_name_H-M   'P 1'
#
loop_
_entity.id
_entity.type
_entity.pdbx_description
1 polymer ?
#
loop_
_entity_poly.entity_id
_entity_poly.type
_entity_poly.pdbx_seq_one_letter_code
_entity_poly.pdbx_strand_id
1 'polypeptide(L)'
;MQINTNNNLDVLKSKLQNNKDNKKLMKACKELEAEFVKIMFKEMKKTVPKDTLMQKSSGREIFEDLYTEELATQASTNSSLGLAKLIYEQFTKTNMRNFSSKK
;
A
#
# COMPACT_ATOMS: atom_id res chain seq x y z
N MET A 1 6.23 24.11 45.43
CA MET A 1 5.58 23.04 44.67
C MET A 1 6.19 23.02 43.27
N GLN A 2 7.19 22.16 43.03
CA GLN A 2 7.79 22.03 41.70
C GLN A 2 6.99 20.98 40.93
N ILE A 3 6.30 21.40 39.88
CA ILE A 3 5.55 20.49 39.01
C ILE A 3 6.58 19.75 38.13
N ASN A 4 6.59 18.42 38.22
CA ASN A 4 7.41 17.52 37.43
C ASN A 4 7.00 17.57 35.94
N THR A 5 7.56 18.50 35.17
CA THR A 5 7.27 18.70 33.73
C THR A 5 8.11 17.81 32.80
N ASN A 6 9.16 17.17 33.29
CA ASN A 6 10.11 16.43 32.43
C ASN A 6 9.56 15.08 31.94
N ASN A 7 8.83 14.34 32.79
CA ASN A 7 8.26 13.03 32.40
C ASN A 7 7.15 13.12 31.34
N ASN A 8 6.43 14.24 31.26
CA ASN A 8 5.32 14.40 30.31
C ASN A 8 5.83 14.66 28.88
N LEU A 9 6.93 15.40 28.75
CA LEU A 9 7.55 15.71 27.45
C LEU A 9 8.10 14.47 26.75
N ASP A 10 8.68 13.52 27.50
CA ASP A 10 9.24 12.28 26.94
C ASP A 10 8.14 11.30 26.50
N VAL A 11 7.03 11.24 27.24
CA VAL A 11 5.83 10.47 26.84
C VAL A 11 5.18 11.08 25.60
N LEU A 12 5.11 12.42 25.47
CA LEU A 12 4.64 13.07 24.24
C LEU A 12 5.55 12.78 23.05
N LYS A 13 6.89 12.88 23.22
CA LYS A 13 7.85 12.59 22.16
C LYS A 13 7.76 11.15 21.65
N SER A 14 7.68 10.18 22.57
CA SER A 14 7.54 8.76 22.21
C SER A 14 6.21 8.44 21.52
N LYS A 15 5.08 9.02 21.97
CA LYS A 15 3.79 8.90 21.27
C LYS A 15 3.80 9.54 19.88
N LEU A 16 4.51 10.66 19.71
CA LEU A 16 4.67 11.35 18.43
C LEU A 16 5.55 10.53 17.47
N GLN A 17 6.65 9.94 17.96
CA GLN A 17 7.51 9.04 17.19
C GLN A 17 6.74 7.78 16.73
N ASN A 18 6.05 7.11 17.65
CA ASN A 18 5.20 5.95 17.31
C ASN A 18 4.12 6.30 16.27
N ASN A 19 3.51 7.49 16.36
CA ASN A 19 2.56 7.96 15.35
C ASN A 19 3.21 8.20 13.99
N LYS A 20 4.41 8.79 13.96
CA LYS A 20 5.17 9.01 12.72
C LYS A 20 5.53 7.68 12.06
N ASP A 21 5.96 6.70 12.85
CA ASP A 21 6.34 5.38 12.32
C ASP A 21 5.12 4.58 11.84
N ASN A 22 3.98 4.67 12.55
CA ASN A 22 2.71 4.11 12.10
C ASN A 22 2.24 4.72 10.77
N LYS A 23 2.37 6.05 10.60
CA LYS A 23 2.04 6.73 9.33
C LYS A 23 2.97 6.29 8.20
N LYS A 24 4.27 6.15 8.45
CA LYS A 24 5.23 5.65 7.47
C LYS A 24 4.93 4.21 7.05
N LEU A 25 4.65 3.34 8.02
CA LEU A 25 4.30 1.94 7.77
C LEU A 25 3.00 1.84 6.94
N MET A 26 1.97 2.61 7.30
CA MET A 26 0.74 2.68 6.51
C MET A 26 0.99 3.19 5.09
N LYS A 27 1.86 4.20 4.92
CA LYS A 27 2.23 4.70 3.59
C LYS A 27 2.89 3.61 2.74
N ALA A 28 3.85 2.88 3.30
CA ALA A 28 4.50 1.76 2.62
C ALA A 28 3.50 0.65 2.25
N CYS A 29 2.52 0.35 3.12
CA CYS A 29 1.47 -0.62 2.82
C CYS A 29 0.58 -0.16 1.64
N LYS A 30 0.26 1.14 1.56
CA LYS A 30 -0.49 1.73 0.43
C LYS A 30 0.31 1.69 -0.88
N GLU A 31 1.60 1.97 -0.83
CA GLU A 31 2.48 1.87 -1.99
C GLU A 31 2.57 0.41 -2.50
N LEU A 32 2.60 -0.56 -1.58
CA LEU A 32 2.57 -1.97 -1.94
C LEU A 32 1.22 -2.41 -2.53
N GLU A 33 0.10 -1.95 -1.97
CA GLU A 33 -1.23 -2.17 -2.54
C GLU A 33 -1.33 -1.60 -3.96
N ALA A 34 -0.81 -0.40 -4.19
CA ALA A 34 -0.79 0.23 -5.50
C ALA A 34 -0.05 -0.62 -6.55
N GLU A 35 1.13 -1.14 -6.19
CA GLU A 35 1.90 -2.01 -7.09
C GLU A 35 1.19 -3.35 -7.34
N PHE A 36 0.54 -3.90 -6.32
CA PHE A 36 -0.25 -5.12 -6.47
C PHE A 36 -1.45 -4.93 -7.42
N VAL A 37 -2.14 -3.79 -7.34
CA VAL A 37 -3.24 -3.45 -8.26
C VAL A 37 -2.74 -3.36 -9.71
N LYS A 38 -1.55 -2.79 -9.95
CA LYS A 38 -0.94 -2.78 -11.30
C LYS A 38 -0.69 -4.20 -11.82
N ILE A 39 -0.17 -5.09 -10.97
CA ILE A 39 0.05 -6.50 -11.33
C ILE A 39 -1.29 -7.15 -11.68
N MET A 40 -2.33 -6.92 -10.88
CA MET A 40 -3.67 -7.43 -11.15
C MET A 40 -4.20 -6.99 -12.52
N PHE A 41 -4.11 -5.69 -12.85
CA PHE A 41 -4.54 -5.19 -14.16
C PHE A 41 -3.75 -5.80 -15.32
N LYS A 42 -2.43 -5.97 -15.16
CA LYS A 42 -1.58 -6.63 -16.16
C LYS A 42 -1.98 -8.09 -16.38
N GLU A 43 -2.25 -8.84 -15.31
CA GLU A 43 -2.71 -10.22 -15.42
C GLU A 43 -4.13 -10.31 -16.01
N MET A 44 -5.04 -9.42 -15.63
CA MET A 44 -6.37 -9.33 -16.23
C MET A 44 -6.31 -9.03 -17.73
N LYS A 45 -5.40 -8.16 -18.18
CA LYS A 45 -5.20 -7.90 -19.63
C LYS A 45 -4.77 -9.17 -20.38
N LYS A 46 -3.97 -10.03 -19.76
CA LYS A 46 -3.50 -11.29 -20.38
C LYS A 46 -4.63 -12.32 -20.55
N THR A 47 -5.69 -12.27 -19.75
CA THR A 47 -6.82 -13.21 -19.87
C THR A 47 -7.81 -12.83 -20.96
N VAL A 48 -7.73 -11.60 -21.50
CA VAL A 48 -8.56 -11.17 -22.62
C VAL A 48 -8.09 -11.88 -23.90
N PRO A 49 -8.95 -12.68 -24.56
CA PRO A 49 -8.59 -13.36 -25.80
C PRO A 49 -8.17 -12.35 -26.86
N LYS A 50 -7.10 -12.67 -27.60
CA LYS A 50 -6.69 -11.84 -28.74
C LYS A 50 -7.73 -12.03 -29.84
N ASP A 51 -8.36 -10.93 -30.25
CA ASP A 51 -9.32 -10.94 -31.33
C ASP A 51 -8.64 -11.36 -32.63
N THR A 52 -9.17 -12.37 -33.32
CA THR A 52 -8.60 -12.91 -34.57
C THR A 52 -9.00 -12.06 -35.77
N LEU A 53 -10.02 -11.21 -35.61
CA LEU A 53 -10.57 -10.36 -36.66
C LEU A 53 -9.96 -8.95 -36.69
N MET A 54 -9.36 -8.50 -35.59
CA MET A 54 -8.73 -7.18 -35.47
C MET A 54 -7.21 -7.33 -35.42
N GLN A 55 -6.53 -6.88 -36.47
CA GLN A 55 -5.06 -6.92 -36.54
C GLN A 55 -4.45 -6.03 -35.45
N LYS A 56 -3.63 -6.60 -34.57
CA LYS A 56 -2.88 -5.81 -33.58
C LYS A 56 -1.87 -4.93 -34.30
N SER A 57 -2.00 -3.62 -34.16
CA SER A 57 -0.95 -2.68 -34.52
C SER A 57 -0.04 -2.42 -33.32
N SER A 58 1.26 -2.20 -33.56
CA SER A 58 2.21 -1.85 -32.49
C SER A 58 1.80 -0.57 -31.76
N GLY A 59 1.20 0.39 -32.47
CA GLY A 59 0.67 1.62 -31.87
C GLY A 59 -0.47 1.35 -30.88
N ARG A 60 -1.34 0.38 -31.16
CA ARG A 60 -2.42 0.00 -30.24
C ARG A 60 -1.89 -0.68 -28.99
N GLU A 61 -0.88 -1.54 -29.11
CA GLU A 61 -0.28 -2.20 -27.95
C GLU A 61 0.34 -1.19 -26.98
N ILE A 62 1.11 -0.22 -27.51
CA ILE A 62 1.68 0.88 -26.72
C ILE A 62 0.58 1.70 -26.05
N PHE A 63 -0.48 2.06 -26.77
CA PHE A 63 -1.60 2.82 -26.21
C PHE A 63 -2.32 2.04 -25.10
N GLU A 64 -2.56 0.75 -25.29
CA GLU A 64 -3.21 -0.09 -24.28
C GLU A 64 -2.35 -0.26 -23.03
N ASP A 65 -1.03 -0.32 -23.17
CA ASP A 65 -0.10 -0.34 -22.03
C ASP A 65 -0.14 0.97 -21.25
N LEU A 66 -0.05 2.11 -21.94
CA LEU A 66 -0.18 3.44 -21.33
C LEU A 66 -1.54 3.61 -20.62
N TYR A 67 -2.62 3.17 -21.28
CA TYR A 67 -3.96 3.21 -20.72
C TYR A 67 -4.08 2.34 -19.46
N THR A 68 -3.50 1.14 -19.47
CA THR A 68 -3.50 0.24 -18.32
C THR A 68 -2.72 0.83 -17.15
N GLU A 69 -1.59 1.48 -17.41
CA GLU A 69 -0.77 2.14 -16.40
C GLU A 69 -1.49 3.32 -15.73
N GLU A 70 -2.16 4.16 -16.53
CA GLU A 70 -2.98 5.26 -16.01
C GLU A 70 -4.17 4.76 -15.20
N LEU A 71 -4.86 3.72 -15.70
CA LEU A 71 -5.98 3.11 -14.99
C LEU A 71 -5.55 2.54 -13.64
N ALA A 72 -4.42 1.82 -13.60
CA ALA A 72 -3.90 1.25 -12.37
C ALA A 72 -3.45 2.35 -11.38
N THR A 73 -2.86 3.44 -11.89
CA THR A 73 -2.50 4.60 -11.08
C THR A 73 -3.73 5.24 -10.46
N GLN A 74 -4.74 5.58 -11.28
CA GLN A 74 -6.03 6.14 -10.84
C GLN A 74 -6.75 5.24 -9.83
N ALA A 75 -6.77 3.92 -10.08
CA ALA A 75 -7.38 2.96 -9.17
C ALA A 75 -6.64 2.95 -7.83
N SER A 76 -5.32 2.97 -7.83
CA SER A 76 -4.53 2.95 -6.58
C SER A 76 -4.73 4.21 -5.71
N THR A 77 -4.97 5.38 -6.30
CA THR A 77 -5.22 6.63 -5.58
C THR A 77 -6.67 6.78 -5.15
N ASN A 78 -7.63 6.39 -5.99
CA ASN A 78 -9.06 6.69 -5.79
C ASN A 78 -9.89 5.50 -5.28
N SER A 79 -9.40 4.27 -5.41
CA SER A 79 -10.10 3.04 -5.04
C SER A 79 -9.13 2.06 -4.38
N SER A 80 -8.94 2.22 -3.06
CA SER A 80 -8.23 1.22 -2.29
C SER A 80 -9.08 -0.05 -2.18
N LEU A 81 -8.51 -1.20 -2.51
CA LEU A 81 -9.09 -2.52 -2.28
C LEU A 81 -9.11 -2.87 -0.77
N GLY A 82 -8.45 -2.06 0.06
CA GLY A 82 -8.36 -2.25 1.51
C GLY A 82 -7.23 -3.19 1.90
N LEU A 83 -6.40 -3.61 0.95
CA LEU A 83 -5.28 -4.51 1.20
C LEU A 83 -4.23 -3.86 2.08
N ALA A 84 -3.95 -2.55 1.95
CA ALA A 84 -2.98 -1.87 2.80
C ALA A 84 -3.34 -1.96 4.29
N LYS A 85 -4.63 -1.88 4.62
CA LYS A 85 -5.10 -2.04 6.00
C LYS A 85 -4.88 -3.46 6.51
N LEU A 86 -5.21 -4.47 5.69
CA LEU A 86 -4.99 -5.87 6.02
C LEU A 86 -3.51 -6.18 6.23
N ILE A 87 -2.65 -5.69 5.32
CA ILE A 87 -1.19 -5.82 5.41
C ILE A 87 -0.69 -5.17 6.70
N TYR A 88 -1.11 -3.93 6.98
CA TYR A 88 -0.76 -3.21 8.20
C TYR A 88 -1.18 -3.97 9.47
N GLU A 89 -2.39 -4.50 9.50
CA GLU A 89 -2.90 -5.32 10.62
C GLU A 89 -2.06 -6.59 10.82
N GLN A 90 -1.65 -7.27 9.74
CA GLN A 90 -0.80 -8.46 9.85
C GLN A 90 0.60 -8.12 10.36
N PHE A 91 1.21 -7.03 9.88
CA PHE A 91 2.53 -6.59 10.37
C PHE A 91 2.49 -6.20 11.85
N THR A 92 1.48 -5.43 12.26
CA THR A 92 1.34 -5.00 13.66
C THR A 92 0.99 -6.15 14.59
N LYS A 93 0.09 -7.05 14.19
CA LYS A 93 -0.25 -8.27 14.95
C LYS A 93 0.93 -9.23 15.09
N THR A 94 1.75 -9.39 14.04
CA THR A 94 2.95 -10.22 14.09
C THR A 94 4.02 -9.61 14.98
N ASN A 95 4.25 -8.30 14.88
CA ASN A 95 5.16 -7.59 15.78
C ASN A 95 4.71 -7.74 17.25
N MET A 96 3.41 -7.66 17.53
CA MET A 96 2.90 -7.86 18.90
C MET A 96 3.12 -9.28 19.44
N ARG A 97 3.04 -10.35 18.63
CA ARG A 97 3.37 -11.71 19.10
C ARG A 97 4.84 -11.88 19.48
N ASN A 98 5.75 -11.27 18.72
CA ASN A 98 7.19 -11.47 18.92
C ASN A 98 7.70 -10.82 20.22
N PHE A 99 7.00 -9.81 20.76
CA PHE A 99 7.30 -9.25 22.09
C PHE A 99 6.75 -10.08 23.25
N SER A 100 5.67 -10.87 23.05
CA SER A 100 5.09 -11.70 24.10
C SER A 100 5.86 -13.00 24.35
N SER A 101 6.68 -13.47 23.40
CA SER A 101 7.48 -14.70 23.52
C SER A 101 8.85 -14.47 24.17
N LYS A 102 9.17 -13.24 24.58
CA LYS A 102 10.47 -12.88 25.19
C LYS A 102 10.39 -12.65 26.70
N LYS A 103 9.35 -13.15 27.35
CA LYS A 103 9.18 -13.10 28.81
C LYS A 103 9.26 -14.49 29.41
#